data_AF-A0A7L0W497-F1
#
_entry.id   AF-A0A7L0W497-F1
#
_cell.length_a   1.000
_cell.length_b   1.000
_cell.length_c   1.000
_cell.angle_alpha   90.00
_cell.angle_beta   90.00
_cell.angle_gamma   90.00
#
_symmetry.space_group_name_H-M   'P 1'
#
loop_
_entity.id
_entity.type
_entity.pdbx_description
1 polymer ?
#
loop_
_entity_poly.entity_id
_entity_poly.type
_entity_poly.pdbx_seq_one_letter_code
_entity_poly.pdbx_strand_id
1 'polypeptide(L)'
;IDDMAEIDYSLKSLEISRPYIDLDLKGIVYAAGNYISPPYVAAPFTIPDQSDSMLYLAFSEYFFQTSSFAYFTAGAFNITIAEETCSYFNISTEIFGSIIPEVAKYSVTPYPVMLKLMATEIPLISLQQDSFTLEIQGSMEVFAVLPGSATQSLFTTSIAANTSIALNIFDQKLMGSLCLNRLQFSLTHSSVGFFEISLLENILSYILQAEVIPSANAKLSKGFPLP
;
A
#
# COMPACT_ATOMS: atom_id res chain seq x y z
N ILE A 1 -0.78 -3.56 17.46
CA ILE A 1 -1.92 -3.26 16.55
C ILE A 1 -2.31 -4.55 15.86
N ASP A 2 -1.32 -5.16 15.22
CA ASP A 2 -1.30 -6.48 14.63
C ASP A 2 0.12 -7.06 14.86
N ASP A 3 0.47 -8.12 14.15
CA ASP A 3 1.76 -8.80 14.27
C ASP A 3 2.93 -8.03 13.62
N MET A 4 2.66 -6.91 12.92
CA MET A 4 3.65 -6.15 12.15
C MET A 4 3.98 -4.79 12.77
N ALA A 5 3.05 -4.18 13.51
CA ALA A 5 3.24 -2.83 14.04
C ALA A 5 2.65 -2.58 15.44
N GLU A 6 3.30 -1.66 16.16
CA GLU A 6 2.95 -1.20 17.51
C GLU A 6 2.91 0.33 17.56
N ILE A 7 2.01 0.91 18.36
CA ILE A 7 1.88 2.38 18.53
C ILE A 7 2.31 2.78 19.93
N ASP A 8 3.18 3.77 20.04
CA ASP A 8 3.50 4.47 21.29
C ASP A 8 2.67 5.74 21.43
N TYR A 9 1.64 5.67 22.29
CA TYR A 9 0.81 6.79 22.72
C TYR A 9 1.25 7.40 24.06
N SER A 10 2.51 7.22 24.48
CA SER A 10 3.01 7.81 25.72
C SER A 10 2.80 9.33 25.73
N LEU A 11 2.37 9.85 26.87
CA LEU A 11 2.19 11.28 27.09
C LEU A 11 3.54 12.00 26.96
N LYS A 12 3.58 13.02 26.11
CA LYS A 12 4.72 13.90 25.90
C LYS A 12 4.59 15.19 26.68
N SER A 13 3.41 15.81 26.67
CA SER A 13 3.07 16.96 27.51
C SER A 13 1.56 17.07 27.77
N LEU A 14 1.21 17.80 28.82
CA LEU A 14 -0.17 18.13 29.21
C LEU A 14 -0.25 19.63 29.42
N GLU A 15 -1.17 20.28 28.71
CA GLU A 15 -1.45 21.71 28.86
C GLU A 15 -2.90 21.92 29.31
N ILE A 16 -3.10 22.74 30.33
CA ILE A 16 -4.42 23.04 30.88
C ILE A 16 -4.72 24.50 30.58
N SER A 17 -5.65 24.72 29.67
CA SER A 17 -6.19 26.02 29.32
C SER A 17 -7.66 26.10 29.75
N ARG A 18 -8.24 27.30 29.77
CA ARG A 18 -9.71 27.44 29.85
C ARG A 18 -10.16 27.91 28.47
N PRO A 19 -11.01 27.17 27.74
CA PRO A 19 -11.93 26.11 28.22
C PRO A 19 -11.49 24.64 28.02
N TYR A 20 -10.29 24.35 27.52
CA TYR A 20 -9.89 22.99 27.09
C TYR A 20 -8.59 22.46 27.74
N ILE A 21 -8.42 21.14 27.72
CA ILE A 21 -7.20 20.45 28.14
C ILE A 21 -6.57 19.80 26.91
N ASP A 22 -5.29 20.05 26.67
CA ASP A 22 -4.53 19.47 25.57
C ASP A 22 -3.60 18.38 26.08
N LEU A 23 -3.69 17.20 25.45
CA LEU A 23 -2.85 16.03 25.70
C LEU A 23 -1.98 15.79 24.46
N ASP A 24 -0.69 16.11 24.54
CA ASP A 24 0.26 15.79 23.48
C ASP A 24 0.78 14.37 23.68
N LEU A 25 0.43 13.48 22.76
CA LEU A 25 0.86 12.09 22.74
C LEU A 25 1.92 11.90 21.67
N LYS A 26 2.91 11.02 21.90
CA LYS A 26 3.97 10.78 20.91
C LYS A 26 3.42 10.38 19.53
N GLY A 27 2.46 9.45 19.49
CA GLY A 27 1.85 8.98 18.25
C GLY A 27 2.86 8.40 17.26
N ILE A 28 3.78 7.57 17.72
CA ILE A 28 4.81 6.95 16.87
C ILE A 28 4.44 5.49 16.61
N VAL A 29 4.54 5.05 15.36
CA VAL A 29 4.38 3.64 15.00
C VAL A 29 5.75 3.00 14.76
N TYR A 30 5.97 1.84 15.38
CA TYR A 30 7.18 1.03 15.25
C TYR A 30 6.84 -0.31 14.58
N ALA A 31 7.81 -0.87 13.87
CA ALA A 31 7.71 -2.26 13.43
C ALA A 31 7.78 -3.20 14.64
N ALA A 32 6.92 -4.21 14.68
CA ALA A 32 6.87 -5.16 15.78
C ALA A 32 8.23 -5.85 15.98
N GLY A 33 8.74 -5.81 17.21
CA GLY A 33 10.06 -6.35 17.54
C GLY A 33 11.27 -5.55 17.01
N ASN A 34 11.06 -4.43 16.32
CA ASN A 34 12.12 -3.59 15.78
C ASN A 34 11.84 -2.08 15.97
N TYR A 35 12.46 -1.52 17.01
CA TYR A 35 12.26 -0.14 17.44
C TYR A 35 13.25 0.86 16.81
N ILE A 36 13.59 0.65 15.54
CA ILE A 36 14.38 1.65 14.79
C ILE A 36 13.60 2.95 14.75
N SER A 37 14.27 4.05 15.11
CA SER A 37 13.66 5.38 15.06
C SER A 37 13.33 5.74 13.61
N PRO A 38 12.08 6.14 13.32
CA PRO A 38 11.70 6.55 11.97
C PRO A 38 12.53 7.76 11.49
N PRO A 39 12.84 7.86 10.19
CA PRO A 39 13.67 8.95 9.63
C PRO A 39 12.91 10.27 9.45
N TYR A 40 11.80 10.46 10.17
CA TYR A 40 10.92 11.64 10.03
C TYR A 40 11.00 12.52 11.28
N VAL A 41 10.68 13.80 11.12
CA VAL A 41 10.59 14.77 12.21
C VAL A 41 9.16 15.28 12.27
N ALA A 42 8.56 15.24 13.46
CA ALA A 42 7.22 15.74 13.67
C ALA A 42 7.18 17.27 13.47
N ALA A 43 6.34 17.73 12.55
CA ALA A 43 6.04 19.15 12.39
C ALA A 43 4.96 19.57 13.42
N PRO A 44 5.06 20.78 14.00
CA PRO A 44 3.98 21.32 14.80
C PRO A 44 2.76 21.57 13.93
N PHE A 45 1.58 21.33 14.48
CA PHE A 45 0.30 21.66 13.84
C PHE A 45 -0.63 22.28 14.88
N THR A 46 -1.66 22.98 14.41
CA THR A 46 -2.66 23.63 15.27
C THR A 46 -4.00 22.97 15.05
N ILE A 47 -4.76 22.83 16.13
CA ILE A 47 -6.14 22.37 16.07
C ILE A 47 -7.00 23.63 15.96
N PRO A 48 -7.92 23.71 14.99
CA PRO A 48 -8.82 24.85 14.89
C PRO A 48 -9.62 25.02 16.18
N ASP A 49 -9.83 26.26 16.61
CA ASP A 49 -10.67 26.58 17.77
C ASP A 49 -12.13 26.20 17.48
N GLN A 50 -12.49 24.97 17.84
CA GLN A 50 -13.85 24.45 17.79
C GLN A 50 -14.29 24.05 19.20
N SER A 51 -15.55 24.32 19.52
CA SER A 51 -16.14 24.06 20.84
C SER A 51 -17.49 23.34 20.74
N ASP A 52 -17.73 22.67 19.63
CA ASP A 52 -18.94 21.92 19.35
C ASP A 52 -18.87 20.44 19.82
N SER A 53 -17.68 19.96 20.21
CA SER A 53 -17.43 18.58 20.62
C SER A 53 -16.69 18.48 21.95
N MET A 54 -16.90 17.38 22.68
CA MET A 54 -16.25 17.13 23.98
C MET A 54 -14.78 16.69 23.85
N LEU A 55 -14.40 16.16 22.70
CA LEU A 55 -13.08 15.61 22.43
C LEU A 55 -12.72 15.91 20.97
N TYR A 56 -11.51 16.40 20.76
CA TYR A 56 -10.89 16.51 19.45
C TYR A 56 -9.66 15.62 19.42
N LEU A 57 -9.54 14.82 18.37
CA LEU A 57 -8.36 14.04 18.08
C LEU A 57 -7.72 14.60 16.82
N ALA A 58 -6.42 14.87 16.88
CA ALA A 58 -5.68 15.36 15.75
C ALA A 58 -4.48 14.45 15.49
N PHE A 59 -4.30 14.09 14.23
CA PHE A 59 -3.24 13.21 13.76
C PHE A 59 -2.30 14.01 12.87
N SER A 60 -1.01 13.97 13.18
CA SER A 60 0.01 14.58 12.34
C SER A 60 0.30 13.72 11.11
N GLU A 61 0.82 14.36 10.05
CA GLU A 61 1.42 13.63 8.91
C GLU A 61 2.48 12.63 9.40
N TYR A 62 3.22 13.01 10.45
CA TYR A 62 4.24 12.19 11.09
C TYR A 62 3.71 10.84 11.62
N PHE A 63 2.53 10.80 12.26
CA PHE A 63 1.91 9.53 12.69
C PHE A 63 1.73 8.57 11.50
N PHE A 64 1.24 9.08 10.37
CA PHE A 64 1.03 8.27 9.17
C PHE A 64 2.34 7.91 8.45
N GLN A 65 3.33 8.80 8.43
CA GLN A 65 4.67 8.52 7.87
C GLN A 65 5.37 7.41 8.66
N THR A 66 5.35 7.46 9.99
CA THR A 66 5.92 6.39 10.83
C THR A 66 5.17 5.07 10.66
N SER A 67 3.85 5.11 10.47
CA SER A 67 3.05 3.94 10.12
C SER A 67 3.51 3.31 8.79
N SER A 68 3.63 4.11 7.73
CA SER A 68 4.09 3.65 6.42
C SER A 68 5.47 2.99 6.51
N PHE A 69 6.40 3.62 7.24
CA PHE A 69 7.74 3.09 7.46
C PHE A 69 7.76 1.77 8.25
N ALA A 70 6.96 1.66 9.32
CA ALA A 70 6.86 0.44 10.12
C ALA A 70 6.36 -0.74 9.26
N TYR A 71 5.28 -0.55 8.49
CA TYR A 71 4.74 -1.59 7.62
C TYR A 71 5.68 -1.91 6.43
N PHE A 72 6.41 -0.92 5.90
CA PHE A 72 7.42 -1.14 4.86
C PHE A 72 8.56 -2.01 5.36
N THR A 73 9.12 -1.67 6.53
CA THR A 73 10.21 -2.43 7.12
C THR A 73 9.79 -3.83 7.58
N ALA A 74 8.51 -4.01 7.93
CA ALA A 74 7.92 -5.32 8.22
C ALA A 74 7.58 -6.15 6.96
N GLY A 75 7.77 -5.61 5.75
CA GLY A 75 7.52 -6.32 4.49
C GLY A 75 6.05 -6.40 4.08
N ALA A 76 5.18 -5.55 4.62
CA ALA A 76 3.74 -5.58 4.35
C ALA A 76 3.37 -5.23 2.90
N PHE A 77 4.26 -4.54 2.17
CA PHE A 77 4.04 -4.14 0.77
C PHE A 77 4.55 -5.19 -0.24
N ASN A 78 4.79 -6.42 0.21
CA ASN A 78 5.13 -7.55 -0.65
C ASN A 78 3.89 -8.42 -0.88
N ILE A 79 3.41 -8.49 -2.11
CA ILE A 79 2.18 -9.21 -2.47
C ILE A 79 2.48 -10.19 -3.59
N THR A 80 1.98 -11.42 -3.46
CA THR A 80 1.98 -12.38 -4.56
C THR A 80 0.54 -12.63 -4.98
N ILE A 81 0.27 -12.46 -6.27
CA ILE A 81 -1.01 -12.78 -6.91
C ILE A 81 -0.76 -14.00 -7.78
N ALA A 82 -1.45 -15.09 -7.52
CA ALA A 82 -1.43 -16.31 -8.29
C ALA A 82 -2.86 -16.78 -8.54
N GLU A 83 -3.05 -17.82 -9.36
CA GLU A 83 -4.38 -18.37 -9.69
C GLU A 83 -5.23 -18.67 -8.44
N GLU A 84 -4.62 -19.18 -7.36
CA GLU A 84 -5.31 -19.50 -6.11
C GLU A 84 -5.81 -18.27 -5.33
N THR A 85 -5.19 -17.11 -5.57
CA THR A 85 -5.51 -15.85 -4.89
C THR A 85 -6.34 -14.90 -5.75
N CYS A 86 -6.30 -15.05 -7.08
CA CYS A 86 -7.09 -14.22 -7.97
C CYS A 86 -8.54 -14.71 -7.99
N SER A 87 -9.42 -13.94 -7.36
CA SER A 87 -10.80 -14.38 -7.12
C SER A 87 -11.71 -14.18 -8.34
N TYR A 88 -11.30 -13.32 -9.27
CA TYR A 88 -12.18 -12.85 -10.36
C TYR A 88 -11.70 -13.26 -11.76
N PHE A 89 -10.47 -13.73 -11.91
CA PHE A 89 -9.91 -13.99 -13.23
C PHE A 89 -8.78 -15.02 -13.22
N ASN A 90 -8.80 -15.96 -14.17
CA ASN A 90 -7.70 -16.90 -14.35
C ASN A 90 -6.60 -16.21 -15.16
N ILE A 91 -5.60 -15.67 -14.46
CA ILE A 91 -4.46 -15.05 -15.11
C ILE A 91 -3.57 -16.14 -15.71
N SER A 92 -3.50 -16.20 -17.04
CA SER A 92 -2.71 -17.21 -17.77
C SER A 92 -1.88 -16.58 -18.88
N THR A 93 -0.87 -17.32 -19.37
CA THR A 93 -0.04 -16.90 -20.50
C THR A 93 -0.82 -16.73 -21.80
N GLU A 94 -2.02 -17.32 -21.91
CA GLU A 94 -2.90 -17.14 -23.06
C GLU A 94 -3.43 -15.71 -23.15
N ILE A 95 -3.84 -15.13 -22.02
CA ILE A 95 -4.32 -13.73 -21.96
C ILE A 95 -3.20 -12.78 -22.34
N PHE A 96 -2.03 -12.93 -21.73
CA PHE A 96 -0.87 -12.13 -22.11
C PHE A 96 -0.45 -12.38 -23.56
N GLY A 97 -0.52 -13.61 -24.05
CA GLY A 97 -0.20 -14.00 -25.42
C GLY A 97 -1.14 -13.39 -26.46
N SER A 98 -2.40 -13.16 -26.10
CA SER A 98 -3.38 -12.49 -26.97
C SER A 98 -3.08 -11.00 -27.19
N ILE A 99 -2.34 -10.38 -26.26
CA ILE A 99 -1.95 -8.96 -26.30
C ILE A 99 -0.51 -8.81 -26.80
N ILE A 100 0.39 -9.67 -26.32
CA ILE A 100 1.82 -9.71 -26.64
C ILE A 100 2.10 -11.02 -27.38
N PRO A 101 2.22 -10.99 -28.72
CA PRO A 101 2.50 -12.18 -29.52
C PRO A 101 3.77 -12.94 -29.10
N GLU A 102 4.75 -12.25 -28.52
CA GLU A 102 5.99 -12.80 -27.98
C GLU A 102 5.74 -13.78 -26.83
N VAL A 103 4.73 -13.53 -25.99
CA VAL A 103 4.33 -14.46 -24.92
C VAL A 103 3.63 -15.69 -25.50
N ALA A 104 2.84 -15.54 -26.56
CA ALA A 104 2.21 -16.68 -27.24
C ALA A 104 3.24 -17.61 -27.91
N LYS A 105 4.37 -17.08 -28.38
CA LYS A 105 5.48 -17.88 -28.92
C LYS A 105 6.21 -18.67 -27.84
N TYR A 106 6.13 -18.23 -26.59
CA TYR A 106 6.85 -18.85 -25.48
C TYR A 106 6.31 -20.25 -25.14
N SER A 107 5.00 -20.46 -25.24
CA SER A 107 4.39 -21.77 -25.02
C SER A 107 3.12 -21.97 -25.83
N VAL A 108 2.98 -23.14 -26.45
CA VAL A 108 1.77 -23.57 -27.14
C VAL A 108 0.64 -23.87 -26.15
N THR A 109 0.98 -24.30 -24.93
CA THR A 109 0.02 -24.60 -23.87
C THR A 109 -0.09 -23.42 -22.91
N PRO A 110 -1.30 -22.95 -22.56
CA PRO A 110 -1.49 -21.94 -21.52
C PRO A 110 -0.94 -22.41 -20.17
N TYR A 111 -0.16 -21.56 -19.52
CA TYR A 111 0.30 -21.76 -18.15
C TYR A 111 -0.31 -20.70 -17.22
N PRO A 112 -0.59 -21.03 -15.95
CA PRO A 112 -0.96 -20.03 -14.95
C PRO A 112 0.12 -18.97 -14.81
N VAL A 113 -0.28 -17.75 -14.49
CA VAL A 113 0.64 -16.63 -14.27
C VAL A 113 0.63 -16.23 -12.80
N MET A 114 1.81 -15.93 -12.29
CA MET A 114 2.03 -15.39 -10.96
C MET A 114 2.67 -14.01 -11.07
N LEU A 115 2.13 -13.04 -10.33
CA LEU A 115 2.65 -11.68 -10.23
C LEU A 115 3.20 -11.48 -8.82
N LYS A 116 4.47 -11.10 -8.72
CA LYS A 116 5.10 -10.71 -7.45
C LYS A 116 5.30 -9.21 -7.44
N LEU A 117 4.62 -8.54 -6.52
CA LEU A 117 4.71 -7.11 -6.29
C LEU A 117 5.54 -6.82 -5.04
N MET A 118 6.37 -5.79 -5.12
CA MET A 118 7.10 -5.27 -3.98
C MET A 118 7.24 -3.75 -4.07
N ALA A 119 7.15 -3.06 -2.93
CA ALA A 119 7.56 -1.67 -2.85
C ALA A 119 9.10 -1.58 -2.90
N THR A 120 9.63 -0.68 -3.72
CA THR A 120 11.08 -0.49 -3.90
C THR A 120 11.65 0.54 -2.94
N GLU A 121 10.79 1.38 -2.39
CA GLU A 121 11.11 2.43 -1.41
C GLU A 121 9.94 2.61 -0.43
N ILE A 122 10.19 3.34 0.65
CA ILE A 122 9.19 3.62 1.68
C ILE A 122 8.04 4.42 1.04
N PRO A 123 6.78 3.94 1.10
CA PRO A 123 5.67 4.68 0.54
C PRO A 123 5.49 6.06 1.17
N LEU A 124 5.36 7.07 0.32
CA LEU A 124 5.34 8.47 0.72
C LEU A 124 3.93 8.89 1.09
N ILE A 125 3.78 9.38 2.32
CA ILE A 125 2.54 9.95 2.83
C ILE A 125 2.61 11.48 2.72
N SER A 126 1.56 12.09 2.19
CA SER A 126 1.33 13.53 2.29
C SER A 126 -0.07 13.82 2.82
N LEU A 127 -0.13 14.61 3.89
CA LEU A 127 -1.35 15.08 4.52
C LEU A 127 -1.40 16.60 4.39
N GLN A 128 -2.20 17.07 3.45
CA GLN A 128 -2.45 18.48 3.18
C GLN A 128 -3.92 18.80 3.47
N GLN A 129 -4.24 20.10 3.47
CA GLN A 129 -5.63 20.53 3.58
C GLN A 129 -6.46 19.91 2.44
N ASP A 130 -7.52 19.20 2.80
CA ASP A 130 -8.44 18.50 1.90
C ASP A 130 -7.83 17.38 1.04
N SER A 131 -6.56 17.02 1.27
CA SER A 131 -5.85 16.02 0.47
C SER A 131 -4.99 15.12 1.36
N PHE A 132 -5.34 13.84 1.42
CA PHE A 132 -4.52 12.83 2.06
C PHE A 132 -4.15 11.79 1.00
N THR A 133 -2.87 11.71 0.66
CA THR A 133 -2.35 10.84 -0.39
C THR A 133 -1.27 9.89 0.11
N LEU A 134 -1.19 8.75 -0.57
CA LEU A 134 -0.14 7.76 -0.45
C LEU A 134 0.41 7.45 -1.85
N GLU A 135 1.72 7.67 -2.01
CA GLU A 135 2.46 7.35 -3.22
C GLU A 135 3.34 6.11 -2.99
N ILE A 136 3.24 5.15 -3.90
CA ILE A 136 3.95 3.88 -3.82
C ILE A 136 4.75 3.71 -5.10
N GLN A 137 6.07 3.61 -4.96
CA GLN A 137 6.95 3.12 -6.02
C GLN A 137 7.28 1.66 -5.75
N GLY A 138 7.21 0.84 -6.78
CA GLY A 138 7.42 -0.59 -6.65
C GLY A 138 7.88 -1.25 -7.93
N SER A 139 8.05 -2.56 -7.86
CA SER A 139 8.27 -3.42 -9.01
C SER A 139 7.25 -4.55 -9.01
N MET A 140 6.98 -5.05 -10.20
CA MET A 140 6.18 -6.24 -10.41
C MET A 140 6.90 -7.17 -11.38
N GLU A 141 7.16 -8.37 -10.92
CA GLU A 141 7.69 -9.46 -11.72
C GLU A 141 6.57 -10.41 -12.11
N VAL A 142 6.48 -10.73 -13.39
CA VAL A 142 5.44 -11.59 -13.96
C VAL A 142 6.08 -12.91 -14.38
N PHE A 143 5.55 -14.02 -13.86
CA PHE A 143 6.06 -15.37 -14.07
C PHE A 143 5.01 -16.27 -14.72
N ALA A 144 5.44 -17.17 -15.59
CA ALA A 144 4.66 -18.37 -15.94
C ALA A 144 4.97 -19.49 -14.93
N VAL A 145 3.93 -20.17 -14.46
CA VAL A 145 4.03 -21.33 -13.56
C VAL A 145 3.97 -22.61 -14.39
N LEU A 146 5.13 -23.27 -14.54
CA LEU A 146 5.31 -24.48 -15.34
C LEU A 146 4.86 -25.74 -14.56
N PRO A 147 4.63 -26.87 -15.25
CA PRO A 147 4.36 -28.15 -14.60
C PRO A 147 5.48 -28.51 -13.60
N GLY A 148 5.09 -28.95 -12.40
CA GLY A 148 6.04 -29.20 -11.30
C GLY A 148 6.41 -27.97 -10.47
N SER A 149 5.62 -26.89 -10.57
CA SER A 149 5.75 -25.65 -9.77
C SER A 149 7.03 -24.85 -10.01
N ALA A 150 7.74 -25.12 -11.11
CA ALA A 150 8.84 -24.27 -11.55
C ALA A 150 8.29 -22.95 -12.12
N THR A 151 8.96 -21.83 -11.84
CA THR A 151 8.54 -20.52 -12.33
C THR A 151 9.53 -19.98 -13.35
N GLN A 152 9.03 -19.50 -14.48
CA GLN A 152 9.83 -18.78 -15.46
C GLN A 152 9.45 -17.31 -15.45
N SER A 153 10.42 -16.41 -15.31
CA SER A 153 10.20 -14.97 -15.49
C SER A 153 9.87 -14.64 -16.94
N LEU A 154 8.78 -13.91 -17.15
CA LEU A 154 8.35 -13.41 -18.46
C LEU A 154 8.88 -11.99 -18.66
N PHE A 155 8.60 -11.10 -17.71
CA PHE A 155 9.05 -9.71 -17.72
C PHE A 155 8.92 -9.07 -16.33
N THR A 156 9.59 -7.94 -16.16
CA THR A 156 9.57 -7.10 -14.96
C THR A 156 9.18 -5.69 -15.35
N THR A 157 8.35 -5.07 -14.51
CA THR A 157 7.91 -3.68 -14.68
C THR A 157 8.09 -2.90 -13.39
N SER A 158 8.44 -1.62 -13.48
CA SER A 158 8.32 -0.67 -12.37
C SER A 158 6.91 -0.12 -12.31
N ILE A 159 6.38 0.05 -11.11
CA ILE A 159 5.05 0.57 -10.83
C ILE A 159 5.18 1.88 -10.07
N ALA A 160 4.46 2.90 -10.51
CA ALA A 160 4.18 4.11 -9.74
C ALA A 160 2.68 4.22 -9.50
N ALA A 161 2.26 4.14 -8.23
CA ALA A 161 0.86 4.28 -7.83
C ALA A 161 0.67 5.54 -6.99
N ASN A 162 -0.35 6.31 -7.31
CA ASN A 162 -0.84 7.41 -6.49
C ASN A 162 -2.25 7.06 -6.01
N THR A 163 -2.46 7.17 -4.71
CA THR A 163 -3.72 6.83 -4.05
C THR A 163 -4.15 7.96 -3.11
N SER A 164 -5.46 8.10 -2.91
CA SER A 164 -6.04 8.93 -1.87
C SER A 164 -6.48 8.06 -0.70
N ILE A 165 -6.38 8.60 0.51
CA ILE A 165 -6.79 7.92 1.74
C ILE A 165 -8.02 8.64 2.30
N ALA A 166 -9.10 7.88 2.49
CA ALA A 166 -10.22 8.33 3.31
C ALA A 166 -10.08 7.74 4.71
N LEU A 167 -10.29 8.58 5.72
CA LEU A 167 -10.27 8.19 7.13
C LEU A 167 -11.69 8.12 7.68
N ASN A 168 -11.90 7.19 8.59
CA ASN A 168 -13.12 7.08 9.36
C ASN A 168 -12.79 6.69 10.80
N ILE A 169 -13.64 7.08 11.75
CA ILE A 169 -13.54 6.64 13.14
C ILE A 169 -14.74 5.76 13.45
N PHE A 170 -14.48 4.53 13.89
CA PHE A 170 -15.52 3.61 14.32
C PHE A 170 -14.97 2.69 15.41
N ASP A 171 -15.78 2.39 16.43
CA ASP A 171 -15.41 1.50 17.54
C ASP A 171 -14.05 1.81 18.17
N GLN A 172 -13.81 3.11 18.46
CA GLN A 172 -12.55 3.61 19.03
C GLN A 172 -11.31 3.28 18.18
N LYS A 173 -11.48 3.17 16.86
CA LYS A 173 -10.38 2.93 15.92
C LYS A 173 -10.39 3.96 14.79
N LEU A 174 -9.20 4.39 14.41
CA LEU A 174 -8.95 5.13 13.17
C LEU A 174 -8.83 4.14 12.02
N MET A 175 -9.87 4.03 11.22
CA MET A 175 -9.93 3.19 10.02
C MET A 175 -9.54 4.01 8.80
N GLY A 176 -8.96 3.33 7.81
CA GLY A 176 -8.63 3.92 6.52
C GLY A 176 -9.22 3.14 5.35
N SER A 177 -9.34 3.80 4.20
CA SER A 177 -9.55 3.16 2.91
C SER A 177 -8.78 3.90 1.83
N LEU A 178 -8.07 3.16 0.99
CA LEU A 178 -7.38 3.64 -0.19
C LEU A 178 -8.30 3.64 -1.40
N CYS A 179 -8.19 4.73 -2.15
CA CYS A 179 -8.75 4.90 -3.48
C CYS A 179 -7.59 5.09 -4.46
N LEU A 180 -7.52 4.25 -5.50
CA LEU A 180 -6.50 4.37 -6.54
C LEU A 180 -6.83 5.56 -7.46
N ASN A 181 -5.89 6.52 -7.58
CA ASN A 181 -6.05 7.68 -8.46
C ASN A 181 -5.37 7.45 -9.80
N ARG A 182 -4.08 7.07 -9.75
CA ARG A 182 -3.26 6.85 -10.94
C ARG A 182 -2.35 5.65 -10.75
N LEU A 183 -2.18 4.89 -11.82
CA LEU A 183 -1.24 3.79 -11.90
C LEU A 183 -0.43 3.94 -13.18
N GLN A 184 0.88 3.78 -13.09
CA GLN A 184 1.79 3.88 -14.23
C GLN A 184 2.75 2.71 -14.22
N PHE A 185 3.07 2.23 -15.42
CA PHE A 185 3.95 1.09 -15.63
C PHE A 185 5.08 1.48 -16.56
N SER A 186 6.29 1.03 -16.25
CA SER A 186 7.42 1.08 -17.18
C SER A 186 8.07 -0.29 -17.27
N LEU A 187 8.36 -0.77 -18.47
CA LEU A 187 9.06 -2.05 -18.65
C LEU A 187 10.51 -1.88 -18.21
N THR A 188 10.98 -2.73 -17.29
CA THR A 188 12.38 -2.72 -16.84
C THR A 188 13.17 -3.86 -17.46
N HIS A 189 12.56 -5.03 -17.60
CA HIS A 189 13.19 -6.20 -18.21
C HIS A 189 12.15 -7.08 -18.92
N SER A 190 12.56 -7.78 -19.98
CA SER A 190 11.72 -8.77 -20.66
C SER A 190 12.56 -9.96 -21.10
N SER A 191 12.08 -11.15 -20.75
CA SER A 191 12.63 -12.44 -21.18
C SER A 191 11.89 -13.04 -22.38
N VAL A 192 10.74 -12.46 -22.77
CA VAL A 192 9.92 -12.94 -23.90
C VAL A 192 10.21 -12.19 -25.20
N GLY A 193 10.90 -11.05 -25.14
CA GLY A 193 11.21 -10.21 -26.30
C GLY A 193 10.72 -8.78 -26.14
N PHE A 194 10.80 -8.01 -27.21
CA PHE A 194 10.38 -6.60 -27.20
C PHE A 194 8.85 -6.50 -27.32
N PHE A 195 8.24 -5.68 -26.47
CA PHE A 195 6.85 -5.27 -26.56
C PHE A 195 6.65 -3.92 -25.86
N GLU A 196 5.58 -3.22 -26.20
CA GLU A 196 5.21 -1.97 -25.52
C GLU A 196 4.35 -2.27 -24.29
N ILE A 197 4.78 -1.80 -23.12
CA ILE A 197 4.06 -2.03 -21.85
C ILE A 197 2.66 -1.40 -21.83
N SER A 198 2.46 -0.34 -22.62
CA SER A 198 1.17 0.34 -22.83
C SER A 198 0.06 -0.65 -23.24
N LEU A 199 0.40 -1.72 -23.96
CA LEU A 199 -0.54 -2.76 -24.37
C LEU A 199 -1.13 -3.53 -23.18
N LEU A 200 -0.37 -3.64 -22.07
CA LEU A 200 -0.79 -4.35 -20.87
C LEU A 200 -1.39 -3.44 -19.78
N GLU A 201 -1.35 -2.12 -19.94
CA GLU A 201 -1.78 -1.18 -18.89
C GLU A 201 -3.19 -1.47 -18.38
N ASN A 202 -4.13 -1.75 -19.28
CA ASN A 202 -5.51 -2.02 -18.90
C ASN A 202 -5.65 -3.30 -18.08
N ILE A 203 -5.04 -4.41 -18.53
CA ILE A 203 -5.17 -5.70 -17.82
C ILE A 203 -4.43 -5.68 -16.49
N LEU A 204 -3.24 -5.06 -16.44
CA LEU A 204 -2.48 -4.93 -15.20
C LEU A 204 -3.20 -4.00 -14.21
N SER A 205 -3.74 -2.87 -14.68
CA SER A 205 -4.52 -1.96 -13.83
C SER A 205 -5.74 -2.65 -13.23
N TYR A 206 -6.45 -3.43 -14.05
CA TYR A 206 -7.60 -4.21 -13.58
C TYR A 206 -7.20 -5.20 -12.49
N ILE A 207 -6.11 -5.97 -12.69
CA ILE A 207 -5.62 -6.94 -11.69
C ILE A 207 -5.28 -6.23 -10.37
N LEU A 208 -4.52 -5.13 -10.41
CA LEU A 208 -4.14 -4.43 -9.17
C LEU A 208 -5.34 -3.79 -8.47
N GLN A 209 -6.29 -3.25 -9.23
CA GLN A 209 -7.51 -2.69 -8.67
C GLN A 209 -8.43 -3.76 -8.06
N ALA A 210 -8.47 -4.97 -8.63
CA ALA A 210 -9.33 -6.05 -8.15
C ALA A 210 -8.73 -6.83 -6.97
N GLU A 211 -7.40 -6.96 -6.91
CA GLU A 211 -6.74 -7.82 -5.92
C GLU A 211 -5.98 -7.03 -4.84
N VAL A 212 -5.22 -6.00 -5.24
CA VAL A 212 -4.33 -5.27 -4.31
C VAL A 212 -5.10 -4.25 -3.47
N ILE A 213 -5.91 -3.41 -4.10
CA ILE A 213 -6.66 -2.36 -3.40
C ILE A 213 -7.63 -2.95 -2.36
N PRO A 214 -8.43 -3.98 -2.67
CA PRO A 214 -9.33 -4.58 -1.68
C PRO A 214 -8.58 -5.26 -0.54
N SER A 215 -7.46 -5.93 -0.83
CA SER A 215 -6.61 -6.55 0.20
C SER A 215 -6.03 -5.50 1.16
N ALA A 216 -5.51 -4.38 0.63
CA ALA A 216 -5.04 -3.26 1.43
C ALA A 216 -6.18 -2.64 2.27
N ASN A 217 -7.35 -2.43 1.66
CA ASN A 217 -8.52 -1.88 2.36
C ASN A 217 -9.05 -2.79 3.45
N ALA A 218 -8.99 -4.12 3.28
CA ALA A 218 -9.36 -5.07 4.33
C ALA A 218 -8.41 -5.03 5.54
N LYS A 219 -7.16 -4.59 5.36
CA LYS A 219 -6.21 -4.34 6.47
C LYS A 219 -6.49 -3.00 7.12
N LEU A 220 -6.63 -1.93 6.33
CA LEU A 220 -6.88 -0.58 6.83
C LEU A 220 -8.24 -0.43 7.52
N SER A 221 -9.23 -1.24 7.12
CA SER A 221 -10.53 -1.30 7.78
C SER A 221 -10.47 -1.93 9.17
N LYS A 222 -9.40 -2.65 9.53
CA LYS A 222 -9.20 -3.09 10.92
C LYS A 222 -8.88 -1.92 11.85
N GLY A 223 -8.27 -0.87 11.28
CA GLY A 223 -7.97 0.40 11.91
C GLY A 223 -6.89 0.33 13.00
N PHE A 224 -6.45 1.51 13.42
CA PHE A 224 -5.56 1.72 14.55
C PHE A 224 -6.37 2.04 15.81
N PRO A 225 -6.08 1.43 16.96
CA PRO A 225 -6.75 1.81 18.21
C PRO A 225 -6.46 3.27 18.56
N LEU A 226 -7.48 4.00 18.96
CA LEU A 226 -7.35 5.35 19.50
C LEU A 226 -6.81 5.30 20.95
N PRO A 227 -6.10 6.34 21.40
CA PRO A 227 -5.56 6.44 22.77
C PRO A 227 -6.65 6.57 23.84
#